data_AF-A0A9X1GPM8-F1
#
_entry.id   AF-A0A9X1GPM8-F1
#
_cell.length_a   1.000
_cell.length_b   1.000
_cell.length_c   1.000
_cell.angle_alpha   90.00
_cell.angle_beta   90.00
_cell.angle_gamma   90.00
#
_symmetry.space_group_name_H-M   'P 1'
#
loop_
_entity.id
_entity.type
_entity.pdbx_description
1 polymer ?
#
loop_
_entity_poly.entity_id
_entity_poly.type
_entity_poly.pdbx_seq_one_letter_code
_entity_poly.pdbx_strand_id
1 'polypeptide(L)'
;MSEYQYYEFQALDRILTKTERSYVESLSSRVELSPTKAAFTYSYGDFRGNPQDLLEKCFDVMLYMANWGTRQLLFRLPKKLVDATLIKQYCVDDCISVSNTSNYLILDININDEEYRDWIEGEGWLSNLASLRNELLQGDFRVLYLAWLKAKTRVCDDYELSEDESDVLEPPVPANLQKLSDSLQSFVEFFKVDNDLITVAATASNSTQAEFTSLEALIPTLPEAERNEFLVKVLKNEPLIGVQLAKRLKELSNSQIALVQGNGNRRLLFQLIASAED
;
A
#
# COMPACT_ATOMS: atom_id res chain seq x y z
N MET A 1 15.02 24.69 -10.53
CA MET A 1 13.63 24.88 -10.08
C MET A 1 13.63 25.16 -8.59
N SER A 2 12.70 25.95 -8.07
CA SER A 2 12.52 26.07 -6.61
C SER A 2 12.06 24.74 -6.05
N GLU A 3 12.59 24.33 -4.90
CA GLU A 3 12.15 23.13 -4.20
C GLU A 3 10.65 23.21 -3.90
N TYR A 4 9.93 22.11 -4.13
CA TYR A 4 8.54 21.96 -3.70
C TYR A 4 8.32 20.55 -3.15
N GLN A 5 7.76 20.49 -1.95
CA GLN A 5 7.45 19.26 -1.24
C GLN A 5 6.03 19.33 -0.69
N TYR A 6 5.31 18.23 -0.81
CA TYR A 6 3.97 18.05 -0.26
C TYR A 6 3.88 16.77 0.55
N TYR A 7 3.37 16.89 1.78
CA TYR A 7 3.04 15.76 2.64
C TYR A 7 1.55 15.81 2.96
N GLU A 8 0.85 14.69 2.85
CA GLU A 8 -0.51 14.51 3.36
C GLU A 8 -0.55 13.27 4.25
N PHE A 9 -1.21 13.38 5.40
CA PHE A 9 -1.43 12.30 6.34
C PHE A 9 -2.92 12.10 6.54
N GLN A 10 -3.38 10.85 6.63
CA GLN A 10 -4.78 10.52 6.85
C GLN A 10 -4.95 9.46 7.95
N ALA A 11 -5.86 9.73 8.88
CA ALA A 11 -6.32 8.80 9.90
C ALA A 11 -7.64 8.17 9.43
N LEU A 12 -7.68 6.85 9.45
CA LEU A 12 -8.77 6.01 8.91
C LEU A 12 -9.50 5.28 10.03
N ASP A 13 -8.75 4.81 11.03
CA ASP A 13 -9.29 3.94 12.08
C ASP A 13 -10.03 4.77 13.17
N ARG A 14 -9.63 6.02 13.38
CA ARG A 14 -10.23 6.95 14.34
C ARG A 14 -9.90 8.40 14.01
N ILE A 15 -10.67 9.31 14.62
CA ILE A 15 -10.32 10.73 14.63
C ILE A 15 -9.17 11.00 15.62
N LEU A 16 -8.40 12.04 15.35
CA LEU A 16 -7.35 12.54 16.21
C LEU A 16 -7.93 13.14 17.50
N THR A 17 -7.30 12.81 18.63
CA THR A 17 -7.55 13.44 19.92
C THR A 17 -7.02 14.87 19.96
N LYS A 18 -7.46 15.66 20.94
CA LYS A 18 -6.94 17.03 21.13
C LYS A 18 -5.43 17.05 21.32
N THR A 19 -4.88 16.11 22.09
CA THR A 19 -3.43 16.02 22.34
C THR A 19 -2.65 15.69 21.07
N GLU A 20 -3.15 14.75 20.26
CA GLU A 20 -2.53 14.40 18.97
C GLU A 20 -2.57 15.59 18.00
N ARG A 21 -3.69 16.32 17.95
CA ARG A 21 -3.80 17.54 17.13
C ARG A 21 -2.80 18.61 17.55
N SER A 22 -2.68 18.89 18.85
CA SER A 22 -1.70 19.85 19.36
C SER A 22 -0.25 19.41 19.09
N TYR A 23 0.03 18.11 19.13
CA TYR A 23 1.33 17.57 18.70
C TYR A 23 1.59 17.86 17.22
N VAL A 24 0.63 17.60 16.33
CA VAL A 24 0.76 17.87 14.89
C VAL A 24 0.93 19.37 14.60
N GLU A 25 0.15 20.23 15.27
CA GLU A 25 0.27 21.70 15.17
C GLU A 25 1.64 22.21 15.61
N SER A 26 2.30 21.53 16.55
CA SER A 26 3.64 21.93 17.00
C SER A 26 4.75 21.70 15.97
N LEU A 27 4.51 20.85 14.95
CA LEU A 27 5.50 20.51 13.92
C LEU A 27 5.61 21.58 12.84
N SER A 28 4.49 22.27 12.53
CA SER A 28 4.45 23.35 11.56
C SER A 28 3.30 24.31 11.85
N SER A 29 3.60 25.61 11.85
CA SER A 29 2.59 26.66 11.99
C SER A 29 1.71 26.84 10.75
N ARG A 30 2.05 26.17 9.63
CA ARG A 30 1.33 26.25 8.35
C ARG A 30 0.59 24.95 8.01
N VAL A 31 0.50 24.01 8.95
CA VAL A 31 -0.19 22.74 8.72
C VAL A 31 -1.67 22.98 8.45
N GLU A 32 -2.20 22.33 7.43
CA GLU A 32 -3.63 22.23 7.20
C GLU A 32 -4.17 21.02 7.94
N LEU A 33 -4.70 21.24 9.14
CA LEU A 33 -5.11 20.18 10.06
C LEU A 33 -6.64 20.07 10.17
N SER A 34 -7.14 18.85 10.06
CA SER A 34 -8.50 18.44 10.41
C SER A 34 -8.46 17.28 11.42
N PRO A 35 -9.62 16.83 11.95
CA PRO A 35 -9.65 15.66 12.84
C PRO A 35 -9.15 14.35 12.21
N THR A 36 -9.03 14.26 10.89
CA THR A 36 -8.62 13.02 10.19
C THR A 36 -7.51 13.24 9.18
N LYS A 37 -7.08 14.48 8.93
CA LYS A 37 -6.07 14.80 7.92
C LYS A 37 -5.10 15.86 8.39
N ALA A 38 -3.85 15.78 7.96
CA ALA A 38 -2.87 16.85 8.08
C ALA A 38 -2.09 16.99 6.78
N ALA A 39 -2.03 18.19 6.20
CA ALA A 39 -1.20 18.47 5.03
C ALA A 39 -0.13 19.51 5.33
N PHE A 40 1.06 19.32 4.76
CA PHE A 40 2.20 20.21 4.89
C PHE A 40 2.80 20.49 3.51
N THR A 41 2.99 21.77 3.21
CA THR A 41 3.60 22.22 1.95
C THR A 41 4.85 23.03 2.25
N TYR A 42 5.96 22.68 1.61
CA TYR A 42 7.24 23.37 1.76
C TYR A 42 7.78 23.81 0.40
N SER A 43 8.29 25.05 0.34
CA SER A 43 9.01 25.59 -0.82
C SER A 43 10.47 25.96 -0.51
N TYR A 44 10.90 25.68 0.72
CA TYR A 44 12.27 25.80 1.22
C TYR A 44 12.36 25.03 2.55
N GLY A 45 13.48 24.33 2.77
CA GLY A 45 13.68 23.49 3.95
C GLY A 45 12.84 22.22 3.90
N ASP A 46 12.70 21.56 5.05
CA ASP A 46 12.18 20.20 5.11
C ASP A 46 11.18 19.98 6.26
N PHE A 47 10.42 18.89 6.17
CA PHE A 47 9.50 18.44 7.21
C PHE A 47 10.25 18.18 8.52
N ARG A 48 9.84 18.85 9.59
CA ARG A 48 10.54 18.80 10.89
C ARG A 48 10.26 17.55 11.73
N GLY A 49 9.28 16.74 11.32
CA GLY A 49 8.91 15.51 12.01
C GLY A 49 9.50 14.28 11.35
N ASN A 50 9.27 13.11 11.97
CA ASN A 50 9.50 11.83 11.32
C ASN A 50 8.15 11.26 10.84
N PRO A 51 7.96 10.97 9.54
CA PRO A 51 6.68 10.46 9.05
C PRO A 51 6.24 9.14 9.69
N GLN A 52 7.18 8.23 9.99
CA GLN A 52 6.85 6.95 10.64
C GLN A 52 6.35 7.16 12.08
N ASP A 53 6.93 8.11 12.82
CA ASP A 53 6.46 8.48 14.16
C ASP A 53 5.04 9.06 14.14
N LEU A 54 4.73 9.88 13.12
CA LEU A 54 3.39 10.44 12.93
C LEU A 54 2.38 9.35 12.58
N LEU A 55 2.77 8.39 11.74
CA LEU A 55 1.95 7.21 11.47
C LEU A 55 1.71 6.44 12.76
N GLU A 56 2.74 6.10 13.51
CA GLU A 56 2.57 5.30 14.72
C GLU A 56 1.66 5.97 15.76
N LYS A 57 1.77 7.30 15.93
CA LYS A 57 1.03 8.04 16.96
C LYS A 57 -0.36 8.49 16.52
N CYS A 58 -0.52 8.91 15.27
CA CYS A 58 -1.64 9.78 14.87
C CYS A 58 -2.38 9.30 13.62
N PHE A 59 -1.68 8.79 12.61
CA PHE A 59 -2.25 8.57 11.28
C PHE A 59 -2.18 7.09 10.83
N ASP A 60 -2.79 6.76 9.70
CA ASP A 60 -2.81 5.40 9.15
C ASP A 60 -2.10 5.30 7.80
N VAL A 61 -2.12 6.39 7.03
CA VAL A 61 -1.49 6.49 5.71
C VAL A 61 -0.82 7.84 5.57
N MET A 62 0.30 7.89 4.87
CA MET A 62 0.97 9.13 4.43
C MET A 62 1.25 9.06 2.94
N LEU A 63 1.11 10.21 2.28
CA LEU A 63 1.61 10.48 0.95
C LEU A 63 2.65 11.60 1.04
N TYR A 64 3.75 11.42 0.31
CA TYR A 64 4.74 12.45 0.09
C TYR A 64 5.08 12.54 -1.40
N MET A 65 5.29 13.75 -1.88
CA MET A 65 5.81 14.00 -3.21
C MET A 65 6.69 15.25 -3.26
N ALA A 66 7.69 15.22 -4.12
CA ALA A 66 8.55 16.36 -4.38
C ALA A 66 8.86 16.52 -5.86
N ASN A 67 9.09 17.77 -6.28
CA ASN A 67 9.29 18.12 -7.68
C ASN A 67 10.65 17.72 -8.25
N TRP A 68 11.54 17.18 -7.43
CA TRP A 68 12.78 16.51 -7.88
C TRP A 68 12.60 15.02 -8.16
N GLY A 69 11.36 14.53 -8.07
CA GLY A 69 10.99 13.22 -8.60
C GLY A 69 10.80 12.14 -7.54
N THR A 70 10.68 12.49 -6.26
CA THR A 70 10.36 11.51 -5.21
C THR A 70 8.85 11.43 -5.02
N ARG A 71 8.30 10.21 -5.01
CA ARG A 71 6.91 9.90 -4.61
C ARG A 71 6.94 8.79 -3.58
N GLN A 72 6.21 8.97 -2.49
CA GLN A 72 6.21 8.02 -1.37
C GLN A 72 4.79 7.80 -0.83
N LEU A 73 4.48 6.55 -0.51
CA LEU A 73 3.31 6.13 0.25
C LEU A 73 3.75 5.29 1.45
N LEU A 74 3.29 5.66 2.64
CA LEU A 74 3.42 4.81 3.82
C LEU A 74 2.06 4.31 4.30
N PHE A 75 2.01 3.04 4.68
CA PHE A 75 0.85 2.41 5.29
C PHE A 75 1.19 1.86 6.67
N ARG A 76 0.45 2.26 7.70
CA ARG A 76 0.48 1.64 9.03
C ARG A 76 -0.49 0.47 9.09
N LEU A 77 0.03 -0.74 9.23
CA LEU A 77 -0.73 -1.98 9.20
C LEU A 77 -0.68 -2.69 10.56
N PRO A 78 -1.82 -3.07 11.19
CA PRO A 78 -1.79 -3.85 12.43
C PRO A 78 -1.15 -5.23 12.22
N LYS A 79 -0.10 -5.55 12.98
CA LYS A 79 0.67 -6.81 12.81
C LYS A 79 -0.19 -8.06 12.87
N LYS A 80 -1.25 -8.05 13.68
CA LYS A 80 -2.17 -9.19 13.83
C LYS A 80 -2.97 -9.49 12.56
N LEU A 81 -3.09 -8.53 11.65
CA LEU A 81 -3.93 -8.63 10.45
C LEU A 81 -3.14 -8.88 9.17
N VAL A 82 -1.83 -8.65 9.17
CA VAL A 82 -0.97 -8.80 7.98
C VAL A 82 0.03 -9.92 8.12
N ASP A 83 0.40 -10.52 6.98
CA ASP A 83 1.52 -11.45 6.89
C ASP A 83 2.75 -10.71 6.33
N ALA A 84 3.68 -10.37 7.22
CA ALA A 84 4.91 -9.69 6.84
C ALA A 84 5.78 -10.51 5.86
N THR A 85 5.68 -11.83 5.90
CA THR A 85 6.45 -12.72 5.01
C THR A 85 5.98 -12.59 3.57
N LEU A 86 4.67 -12.44 3.36
CA LEU A 86 4.11 -12.24 2.03
C LEU A 86 4.46 -10.85 1.48
N ILE A 87 4.35 -9.80 2.30
CA ILE A 87 4.69 -8.43 1.89
C ILE A 87 6.17 -8.34 1.48
N LYS A 88 7.07 -8.97 2.24
CA LYS A 88 8.52 -8.96 1.98
C LYS A 88 8.92 -9.59 0.64
N GLN A 89 8.08 -10.41 0.02
CA GLN A 89 8.36 -10.98 -1.31
C GLN A 89 8.35 -9.93 -2.42
N TYR A 90 7.73 -8.78 -2.18
CA TYR A 90 7.66 -7.66 -3.11
C TYR A 90 8.60 -6.51 -2.75
N CYS A 91 9.37 -6.64 -1.67
CA CYS A 91 10.33 -5.61 -1.28
C CYS A 91 11.43 -5.48 -2.33
N VAL A 92 11.82 -4.24 -2.58
CA VAL A 92 12.91 -3.87 -3.49
C VAL A 92 13.79 -2.92 -2.70
N ASP A 93 15.09 -3.19 -2.66
CA ASP A 93 16.05 -2.35 -1.96
C ASP A 93 15.90 -0.89 -2.40
N ASP A 94 15.97 0.02 -1.43
CA ASP A 94 15.79 1.47 -1.58
C ASP A 94 14.43 1.96 -2.11
N CYS A 95 13.51 1.07 -2.49
CA CYS A 95 12.21 1.44 -3.06
C CYS A 95 11.00 0.97 -2.23
N ILE A 96 11.01 -0.29 -1.77
CA ILE A 96 9.87 -0.89 -1.07
C ILE A 96 10.41 -1.62 0.15
N SER A 97 10.11 -1.09 1.33
CA SER A 97 10.61 -1.64 2.58
C SER A 97 9.50 -1.82 3.62
N VAL A 98 9.79 -2.64 4.62
CA VAL A 98 8.91 -2.82 5.78
C VAL A 98 9.68 -2.59 7.07
N SER A 99 9.16 -1.74 7.95
CA SER A 99 9.66 -1.55 9.31
C SER A 99 8.65 -2.06 10.33
N ASN A 100 9.12 -2.38 11.54
CA ASN A 100 8.29 -2.91 12.60
C ASN A 100 8.33 -1.97 13.80
N THR A 101 7.16 -1.59 14.29
CA THR A 101 7.01 -0.96 15.61
C THR A 101 6.53 -2.00 16.63
N SER A 102 6.08 -1.59 17.82
CA SER A 102 5.57 -2.53 18.82
C SER A 102 4.33 -3.29 18.31
N ASN A 103 3.35 -2.56 17.76
CA ASN A 103 2.03 -3.10 17.39
C ASN A 103 1.78 -3.11 15.87
N TYR A 104 2.58 -2.40 15.10
CA TYR A 104 2.34 -2.15 13.68
C TYR A 104 3.52 -2.57 12.81
N LEU A 105 3.21 -2.93 11.58
CA LEU A 105 4.13 -2.98 10.46
C LEU A 105 3.92 -1.70 9.64
N ILE A 106 4.99 -1.01 9.32
CA ILE A 106 4.95 0.14 8.41
C ILE A 106 5.46 -0.35 7.06
N LEU A 107 4.62 -0.31 6.05
CA LEU A 107 5.01 -0.50 4.66
C LEU A 107 5.37 0.87 4.08
N ASP A 108 6.53 0.96 3.46
CA ASP A 108 7.06 2.18 2.84
C ASP A 108 7.35 1.89 1.37
N ILE A 109 6.59 2.53 0.48
CA ILE A 109 6.81 2.54 -0.98
C ILE A 109 7.34 3.92 -1.33
N ASN A 110 8.64 4.05 -1.53
CA ASN A 110 9.35 5.28 -1.79
C ASN A 110 10.11 5.18 -3.11
N ILE A 111 9.59 5.78 -4.18
CA ILE A 111 10.19 5.68 -5.51
C ILE A 111 10.67 7.07 -5.93
N ASN A 112 11.96 7.16 -6.24
CA ASN A 112 12.55 8.31 -6.92
C ASN A 112 12.71 7.99 -8.40
N ASP A 113 12.13 8.82 -9.27
CA ASP A 113 12.11 8.63 -10.72
C ASP A 113 12.16 9.96 -11.47
N GLU A 114 12.95 10.02 -12.54
CA GLU A 114 13.06 11.20 -13.41
C GLU A 114 11.71 11.60 -14.02
N GLU A 115 10.85 10.64 -14.34
CA GLU A 115 9.51 10.88 -14.91
C GLU A 115 8.61 11.68 -13.97
N TYR A 116 8.97 11.80 -12.69
CA TYR A 116 8.19 12.53 -11.70
C TYR A 116 8.61 13.99 -11.56
N ARG A 117 9.67 14.44 -12.25
CA ARG A 117 10.21 15.82 -12.17
C ARG A 117 9.37 16.90 -12.89
N ASP A 118 8.12 16.58 -13.19
CA ASP A 118 7.13 17.50 -13.76
C ASP A 118 6.56 18.47 -12.70
N TRP A 119 5.74 19.41 -13.16
CA TRP A 119 4.90 20.20 -12.25
C TRP A 119 3.97 19.28 -11.45
N ILE A 120 4.02 19.40 -10.12
CA ILE A 120 3.20 18.60 -9.21
C ILE A 120 2.21 19.46 -8.43
N GLU A 121 1.00 18.95 -8.29
CA GLU A 121 -0.03 19.45 -7.38
C GLU A 121 -0.41 18.30 -6.45
N GLY A 122 -0.13 18.46 -5.16
CA GLY A 122 -0.17 17.35 -4.20
C GLY A 122 -1.55 16.98 -3.68
N GLU A 123 -2.50 17.91 -3.72
CA GLU A 123 -3.83 17.72 -3.15
C GLU A 123 -4.65 16.70 -3.95
N GLY A 124 -5.49 15.92 -3.24
CA GLY A 124 -6.52 15.06 -3.85
C GLY A 124 -6.12 13.60 -4.06
N TRP A 125 -4.82 13.27 -4.05
CA TRP A 125 -4.34 11.91 -4.28
C TRP A 125 -4.58 10.95 -3.12
N LEU A 126 -4.27 11.34 -1.88
CA LEU A 126 -4.25 10.42 -0.75
C LEU A 126 -5.62 9.82 -0.45
N SER A 127 -6.71 10.55 -0.70
CA SER A 127 -8.07 10.06 -0.42
C SER A 127 -8.40 8.79 -1.19
N ASN A 128 -7.97 8.69 -2.46
CA ASN A 128 -8.19 7.52 -3.30
C ASN A 128 -7.21 6.38 -2.94
N LEU A 129 -5.95 6.73 -2.69
CA LEU A 129 -4.88 5.78 -2.37
C LEU A 129 -5.02 5.18 -0.96
N ALA A 130 -5.68 5.88 -0.03
CA ALA A 130 -5.90 5.40 1.33
C ALA A 130 -6.68 4.07 1.38
N SER A 131 -7.54 3.81 0.39
CA SER A 131 -8.30 2.55 0.28
C SER A 131 -7.40 1.33 0.08
N LEU A 132 -6.20 1.51 -0.49
CA LEU A 132 -5.22 0.43 -0.69
C LEU A 132 -4.80 -0.21 0.63
N ARG A 133 -4.84 0.54 1.74
CA ARG A 133 -4.61 -0.01 3.08
C ARG A 133 -5.59 -1.13 3.40
N ASN A 134 -6.88 -0.93 3.12
CA ASN A 134 -7.91 -1.93 3.39
C ASN A 134 -7.78 -3.15 2.48
N GLU A 135 -7.38 -2.93 1.22
CA GLU A 135 -7.09 -4.01 0.26
C GLU A 135 -5.92 -4.88 0.74
N LEU A 136 -4.81 -4.27 1.16
CA LEU A 136 -3.68 -4.96 1.77
C LEU A 136 -4.09 -5.78 3.00
N LEU A 137 -4.92 -5.20 3.87
CA LEU A 137 -5.43 -5.87 5.07
C LEU A 137 -6.37 -7.05 4.75
N GLN A 138 -7.01 -7.05 3.59
CA GLN A 138 -7.85 -8.15 3.11
C GLN A 138 -7.03 -9.25 2.40
N GLY A 139 -5.74 -9.03 2.18
CA GLY A 139 -4.82 -9.93 1.48
C GLY A 139 -4.73 -9.67 -0.02
N ASP A 140 -5.14 -8.49 -0.49
CA ASP A 140 -4.93 -8.06 -1.86
C ASP A 140 -3.56 -7.39 -1.98
N PHE A 141 -2.61 -8.11 -2.57
CA PHE A 141 -1.23 -7.67 -2.75
C PHE A 141 -0.96 -7.05 -4.13
N ARG A 142 -2.01 -6.77 -4.94
CA ARG A 142 -1.84 -6.17 -6.27
C ARG A 142 -1.07 -4.86 -6.23
N VAL A 143 -1.30 -4.01 -5.23
CA VAL A 143 -0.54 -2.76 -5.06
C VAL A 143 0.96 -2.99 -4.87
N LEU A 144 1.36 -4.06 -4.15
CA LEU A 144 2.77 -4.38 -3.95
C LEU A 144 3.43 -4.85 -5.24
N TYR A 145 2.70 -5.62 -6.04
CA TYR A 145 3.17 -6.06 -7.35
C TYR A 145 3.31 -4.86 -8.32
N LEU A 146 2.33 -3.96 -8.36
CA LEU A 146 2.41 -2.73 -9.16
C LEU A 146 3.57 -1.82 -8.71
N ALA A 147 3.78 -1.69 -7.40
CA ALA A 147 4.92 -0.98 -6.85
C ALA A 147 6.25 -1.62 -7.27
N TRP A 148 6.34 -2.95 -7.23
CA TRP A 148 7.52 -3.69 -7.66
C TRP A 148 7.83 -3.48 -9.15
N LEU A 149 6.80 -3.51 -10.02
CA LEU A 149 6.95 -3.20 -11.44
C LEU A 149 7.60 -1.83 -11.62
N LYS A 150 7.03 -0.79 -11.01
CA LYS A 150 7.59 0.56 -11.14
C LYS A 150 8.98 0.69 -10.53
N ALA A 151 9.23 0.08 -9.36
CA ALA A 151 10.55 0.13 -8.74
C ALA A 151 11.64 -0.50 -9.62
N LYS A 152 11.30 -1.53 -10.41
CA LYS A 152 12.22 -2.24 -11.31
C LYS A 152 12.34 -1.65 -12.71
N THR A 153 11.43 -0.77 -13.10
CA THR A 153 11.49 -0.07 -14.39
C THR A 153 11.63 1.44 -14.23
N ARG A 154 12.04 1.91 -13.04
CA ARG A 154 12.25 3.32 -12.77
C ARG A 154 13.43 3.88 -13.56
N VAL A 155 13.32 5.12 -14.01
CA VAL A 155 14.40 5.83 -14.69
C VAL A 155 15.14 6.68 -13.68
N CYS A 156 16.47 6.58 -13.63
CA CYS A 156 17.32 7.32 -12.70
C CYS A 156 18.62 7.75 -13.38
N ASP A 157 19.12 8.94 -13.02
CA ASP A 157 20.35 9.56 -13.55
C ASP A 157 21.61 8.65 -13.46
N ASP A 158 21.58 7.57 -12.67
CA ASP A 158 22.71 6.69 -12.34
C ASP A 158 22.55 5.23 -12.85
N TYR A 159 21.52 4.92 -13.66
CA TYR A 159 21.22 3.55 -14.08
C TYR A 159 21.79 3.20 -15.48
N GLU A 160 23.00 2.63 -15.51
CA GLU A 160 23.22 1.47 -16.38
C GLU A 160 22.54 0.28 -15.71
N LEU A 161 21.77 -0.53 -16.44
CA LEU A 161 21.28 -1.82 -15.92
C LEU A 161 22.48 -2.60 -15.42
N SER A 162 22.70 -2.66 -14.11
CA SER A 162 23.80 -3.42 -13.53
C SER A 162 23.62 -4.89 -13.94
N GLU A 163 24.73 -5.60 -14.18
CA GLU A 163 24.70 -7.05 -14.49
C GLU A 163 23.86 -7.87 -13.48
N ASP A 164 23.68 -7.35 -12.26
CA ASP A 164 22.86 -7.93 -11.19
C ASP A 164 21.33 -7.93 -11.45
N GLU A 165 20.81 -7.14 -12.40
CA GLU A 165 19.36 -7.10 -12.69
C GLU A 165 18.90 -8.18 -13.69
N SER A 166 19.83 -8.86 -14.38
CA SER A 166 19.48 -9.92 -15.35
C SER A 166 18.88 -11.17 -14.69
N ASP A 167 19.27 -11.45 -13.45
CA ASP A 167 18.86 -12.64 -12.69
C ASP A 167 17.70 -12.37 -11.71
N VAL A 168 17.10 -11.18 -11.77
CA VAL A 168 15.98 -10.82 -10.90
C VAL A 168 14.74 -11.62 -11.29
N LEU A 169 14.29 -12.48 -10.38
CA LEU A 169 13.04 -13.21 -10.51
C LEU A 169 11.85 -12.30 -10.20
N GLU A 170 10.82 -12.40 -11.02
CA GLU A 170 9.53 -11.79 -10.74
C GLU A 170 8.95 -12.34 -9.42
N PRO A 171 8.37 -11.50 -8.54
CA PRO A 171 7.65 -11.96 -7.37
C PRO A 171 6.34 -12.67 -7.77
N PRO A 172 5.65 -13.35 -6.84
CA PRO A 172 4.38 -13.99 -7.17
C PRO A 172 3.37 -13.02 -7.76
N VAL A 173 2.84 -13.37 -8.95
CA VAL A 173 1.84 -12.55 -9.63
C VAL A 173 0.49 -12.70 -8.89
N PRO A 174 -0.06 -11.61 -8.34
CA PRO A 174 -1.35 -11.66 -7.65
C PRO A 174 -2.49 -11.92 -8.63
N ALA A 175 -3.56 -12.55 -8.15
CA ALA A 175 -4.76 -12.80 -8.95
C ALA A 175 -5.47 -11.49 -9.32
N ASN A 176 -6.27 -11.53 -10.39
CA ASN A 176 -7.14 -10.45 -10.85
C ASN A 176 -6.42 -9.14 -11.27
N LEU A 177 -5.19 -9.21 -11.79
CA LEU A 177 -4.53 -8.05 -12.40
C LEU A 177 -5.23 -7.55 -13.67
N GLN A 178 -6.03 -8.38 -14.33
CA GLN A 178 -6.83 -7.99 -15.49
C GLN A 178 -7.90 -6.93 -15.18
N LYS A 179 -8.25 -6.75 -13.89
CA LYS A 179 -9.28 -5.81 -13.46
C LYS A 179 -8.86 -5.09 -12.17
N LEU A 180 -8.24 -3.93 -12.34
CA LEU A 180 -7.83 -3.06 -11.25
C LEU A 180 -9.03 -2.32 -10.64
N SER A 181 -9.05 -2.19 -9.30
CA SER A 181 -9.95 -1.30 -8.57
C SER A 181 -9.61 0.17 -8.82
N ASP A 182 -10.51 1.10 -8.51
CA ASP A 182 -10.29 2.54 -8.70
C ASP A 182 -9.07 3.06 -7.92
N SER A 183 -8.82 2.50 -6.74
CA SER A 183 -7.64 2.76 -5.90
C SER A 183 -6.35 2.26 -6.55
N LEU A 184 -6.35 1.07 -7.15
CA LEU A 184 -5.21 0.53 -7.90
C LEU A 184 -4.96 1.32 -9.17
N GLN A 185 -6.02 1.76 -9.88
CA GLN A 185 -5.89 2.66 -11.02
C GLN A 185 -5.29 4.01 -10.60
N SER A 186 -5.73 4.57 -9.47
CA SER A 186 -5.13 5.77 -8.89
C SER A 186 -3.66 5.56 -8.56
N PHE A 187 -3.27 4.37 -8.10
CA PHE A 187 -1.86 4.02 -7.87
C PHE A 187 -1.06 3.96 -9.18
N VAL A 188 -1.61 3.33 -10.22
CA VAL A 188 -0.99 3.24 -11.55
C VAL A 188 -0.73 4.64 -12.11
N GLU A 189 -1.72 5.53 -12.03
CA GLU A 189 -1.59 6.93 -12.45
C GLU A 189 -0.57 7.69 -11.58
N PHE A 190 -0.68 7.55 -10.26
CA PHE A 190 0.18 8.24 -9.30
C PHE A 190 1.63 7.80 -9.36
N PHE A 191 1.95 6.56 -9.70
CA PHE A 191 3.33 6.10 -9.87
C PHE A 191 3.74 5.99 -11.34
N LYS A 192 2.89 6.41 -12.30
CA LYS A 192 3.13 6.24 -13.74
C LYS A 192 3.60 4.82 -14.09
N VAL A 193 2.89 3.80 -13.57
CA VAL A 193 3.20 2.40 -13.86
C VAL A 193 2.83 2.11 -15.32
N ASP A 194 3.73 1.47 -16.06
CA ASP A 194 3.49 1.16 -17.48
C ASP A 194 2.32 0.18 -17.64
N ASN A 195 1.34 0.56 -18.47
CA ASN A 195 0.16 -0.24 -18.74
C ASN A 195 0.47 -1.47 -19.60
N ASP A 196 1.50 -1.42 -20.44
CA ASP A 196 1.91 -2.56 -21.26
C ASP A 196 2.54 -3.64 -20.38
N LEU A 197 3.40 -3.24 -19.42
CA LEU A 197 3.90 -4.15 -18.38
C LEU A 197 2.78 -4.78 -17.55
N ILE A 198 1.77 -3.99 -17.15
CA ILE A 198 0.61 -4.50 -16.41
C ILE A 198 -0.16 -5.52 -17.27
N THR A 199 -0.33 -5.25 -18.56
CA THR A 199 -1.04 -6.13 -19.49
C THR A 199 -0.31 -7.46 -19.65
N VAL A 200 1.00 -7.42 -19.84
CA VAL A 200 1.86 -8.60 -19.93
C VAL A 200 1.88 -9.38 -18.61
N ALA A 201 1.93 -8.69 -17.47
CA ALA A 201 1.77 -9.30 -16.15
C ALA A 201 0.43 -9.99 -15.94
N ALA A 202 -0.64 -9.37 -16.42
CA ALA A 202 -1.97 -9.92 -16.29
C ALA A 202 -2.15 -11.24 -17.05
N THR A 203 -1.29 -11.57 -18.03
CA THR A 203 -1.33 -12.89 -18.70
C THR A 203 -0.98 -14.05 -17.77
N ALA A 204 -0.13 -13.81 -16.77
CA ALA A 204 0.27 -14.79 -15.75
C ALA A 204 -0.61 -14.72 -14.48
N SER A 205 -1.53 -13.75 -14.41
CA SER A 205 -2.45 -13.57 -13.28
C SER A 205 -3.63 -14.52 -13.37
N ASN A 206 -3.89 -15.28 -12.31
CA ASN A 206 -5.10 -16.10 -12.23
C ASN A 206 -6.35 -15.21 -12.15
N SER A 207 -7.39 -15.55 -12.91
CA SER A 207 -8.72 -14.97 -12.73
C SER A 207 -9.44 -15.73 -11.63
N THR A 208 -9.48 -15.16 -10.43
CA THR A 208 -10.21 -15.72 -9.30
C THR A 208 -11.38 -14.80 -9.00
N GLN A 209 -12.59 -15.21 -9.38
CA GLN A 209 -13.75 -14.60 -8.73
C GLN A 209 -13.60 -14.85 -7.25
N ALA A 210 -13.74 -13.80 -6.42
CA ALA A 210 -13.89 -13.99 -5.00
C ALA A 210 -15.11 -14.90 -4.83
N GLU A 211 -14.86 -16.19 -4.67
CA GLU A 211 -15.83 -17.14 -4.14
C GLU A 211 -16.06 -16.66 -2.71
N PHE A 212 -16.92 -15.65 -2.57
CA PHE A 212 -17.76 -15.56 -1.42
C PHE A 212 -18.58 -16.85 -1.47
N THR A 213 -18.03 -17.96 -0.97
CA THR A 213 -18.86 -18.91 -0.24
C THR A 213 -19.70 -18.01 0.65
N SER A 214 -20.99 -17.88 0.33
CA SER A 214 -21.90 -16.84 0.83
C SER A 214 -21.52 -16.55 2.28
N LEU A 215 -21.12 -15.30 2.59
CA LEU A 215 -20.68 -14.96 3.96
C LEU A 215 -21.77 -15.34 4.96
N GLU A 216 -23.03 -15.28 4.51
CA GLU A 216 -24.23 -15.73 5.18
C GLU A 216 -24.21 -17.23 5.53
N ALA A 217 -23.54 -18.07 4.74
CA ALA A 217 -23.30 -19.49 5.01
C ALA A 217 -22.09 -19.73 5.94
N LEU A 218 -21.08 -18.85 5.93
CA LEU A 218 -19.90 -18.95 6.79
C LEU A 218 -20.14 -18.38 8.20
N ILE A 219 -20.97 -17.34 8.36
CA ILE A 219 -21.28 -16.73 9.66
C ILE A 219 -21.83 -17.74 10.68
N PRO A 220 -22.74 -18.68 10.32
CA PRO A 220 -23.21 -19.72 11.23
C PRO A 220 -22.13 -20.70 11.70
N THR A 221 -20.99 -20.80 11.01
CA THR A 221 -19.87 -21.68 11.43
C THR A 221 -19.10 -21.13 12.63
N LEU A 222 -19.22 -19.82 12.91
CA LEU A 222 -18.64 -19.21 14.11
C LEU A 222 -19.39 -19.65 15.37
N PRO A 223 -18.68 -19.98 16.46
CA PRO A 223 -19.29 -20.17 17.77
C PRO A 223 -20.15 -18.97 18.16
N GLU A 224 -21.32 -19.22 18.76
CA GLU A 224 -22.27 -18.15 19.12
C GLU A 224 -21.63 -17.08 20.01
N ALA A 225 -20.77 -17.48 20.95
CA ALA A 225 -20.03 -16.55 21.81
C ALA A 225 -19.13 -15.60 20.99
N GLU A 226 -18.37 -16.13 20.00
CA GLU A 226 -17.51 -15.32 19.13
C GLU A 226 -18.35 -14.38 18.25
N ARG A 227 -19.47 -14.87 17.71
CA ARG A 227 -20.38 -14.06 16.89
C ARG A 227 -20.95 -12.88 17.70
N ASN A 228 -21.39 -13.14 18.93
CA ASN A 228 -21.88 -12.10 19.84
C ASN A 228 -20.77 -11.11 20.21
N GLU A 229 -19.53 -11.57 20.38
CA GLU A 229 -18.38 -10.69 20.60
C GLU A 229 -18.16 -9.74 19.43
N PHE A 230 -18.18 -10.23 18.19
CA PHE A 230 -18.08 -9.38 17.00
C PHE A 230 -19.20 -8.35 16.90
N LEU A 231 -20.44 -8.71 17.24
CA LEU A 231 -21.56 -7.76 17.28
C LEU A 231 -21.34 -6.66 18.33
N VAL A 232 -20.80 -7.00 19.50
CA VAL A 232 -20.43 -6.01 20.52
C VAL A 232 -19.33 -5.07 20.00
N LYS A 233 -18.32 -5.59 19.29
CA LYS A 233 -17.27 -4.77 18.67
C LYS A 233 -17.85 -3.77 17.66
N VAL A 234 -18.83 -4.20 16.85
CA VAL A 234 -19.55 -3.32 15.91
C VAL A 234 -20.23 -2.18 16.64
N LEU A 235 -20.96 -2.47 17.71
CA LEU A 235 -21.65 -1.44 18.51
C LEU A 235 -20.69 -0.46 19.18
N LYS A 236 -19.45 -0.89 19.48
CA LYS A 236 -18.39 -0.04 20.02
C LYS A 236 -17.65 0.78 18.95
N ASN A 237 -17.99 0.63 17.67
CA ASN A 237 -17.26 1.22 16.54
C ASN A 237 -15.75 0.93 16.59
N GLU A 238 -15.37 -0.30 16.97
CA GLU A 238 -13.96 -0.69 16.90
C GLU A 238 -13.47 -0.65 15.44
N PRO A 239 -12.22 -0.25 15.17
CA PRO A 239 -11.72 -0.18 13.81
C PRO A 239 -11.50 -1.57 13.22
N LEU A 240 -11.56 -1.66 11.88
CA LEU A 240 -11.20 -2.85 11.11
C LEU A 240 -11.99 -4.13 11.44
N ILE A 241 -13.18 -4.03 12.03
CA ILE A 241 -13.97 -5.21 12.43
C ILE A 241 -14.29 -6.11 11.24
N GLY A 242 -14.64 -5.53 10.08
CA GLY A 242 -14.94 -6.29 8.87
C GLY A 242 -13.74 -7.13 8.41
N VAL A 243 -12.53 -6.56 8.46
CA VAL A 243 -11.28 -7.27 8.14
C VAL A 243 -11.00 -8.37 9.15
N GLN A 244 -11.13 -8.07 10.45
CA GLN A 244 -10.93 -9.06 11.52
C GLN A 244 -11.86 -10.25 11.37
N LEU A 245 -13.15 -9.99 11.10
CA LEU A 245 -14.15 -11.03 10.90
C LEU A 245 -13.88 -11.84 9.63
N ALA A 246 -13.57 -11.17 8.51
CA ALA A 246 -13.24 -11.86 7.26
C ALA A 246 -12.01 -12.78 7.43
N LYS A 247 -10.98 -12.32 8.15
CA LYS A 247 -9.82 -13.14 8.48
C LYS A 247 -10.20 -14.35 9.32
N ARG A 248 -11.01 -14.16 10.37
CA ARG A 248 -11.48 -15.25 11.24
C ARG A 248 -12.32 -16.28 10.47
N LEU A 249 -13.20 -15.83 9.57
CA LEU A 249 -14.00 -16.71 8.72
C LEU A 249 -13.12 -17.50 7.74
N LYS A 250 -12.10 -16.86 7.16
CA LYS A 250 -11.10 -17.54 6.32
C LYS A 250 -10.37 -18.65 7.10
N GLU A 251 -9.89 -18.35 8.31
CA GLU A 251 -9.25 -19.33 9.20
C GLU A 251 -10.16 -20.55 9.52
N LEU A 252 -11.46 -20.32 9.68
CA LEU A 252 -12.44 -21.40 9.94
C LEU A 252 -12.77 -22.21 8.69
N SER A 253 -12.84 -21.57 7.52
CA SER A 253 -13.21 -22.22 6.26
C SER A 253 -12.19 -23.23 5.76
N ASN A 254 -10.91 -23.08 6.14
CA ASN A 254 -9.80 -24.00 5.88
C ASN A 254 -9.80 -24.73 4.51
N SER A 255 -10.25 -24.04 3.46
CA SER A 255 -9.48 -24.06 2.22
C SER A 255 -8.26 -23.22 2.53
N GLN A 256 -7.12 -23.89 2.70
CA GLN A 256 -5.83 -23.23 2.60
C GLN A 256 -5.91 -22.27 1.43
N ILE A 257 -5.86 -20.99 1.78
CA ILE A 257 -5.77 -19.92 0.84
C ILE A 257 -4.60 -20.26 -0.10
N ALA A 258 -4.94 -20.68 -1.30
CA ALA A 258 -4.01 -20.79 -2.42
C ALA A 258 -3.62 -19.39 -2.91
N LEU A 259 -3.44 -18.39 -2.03
CA LEU A 259 -3.06 -17.03 -2.43
C LEU A 259 -1.56 -16.85 -2.61
N VAL A 260 -0.73 -17.87 -2.35
CA VAL A 260 0.63 -17.95 -2.91
C VAL A 260 1.01 -19.43 -3.13
N GLN A 261 0.28 -20.14 -3.99
CA GLN A 261 0.76 -21.40 -4.57
C GLN A 261 1.00 -21.15 -6.05
N GLY A 262 2.13 -20.50 -6.30
CA GLY A 262 2.69 -20.24 -7.62
C GLY A 262 4.21 -20.30 -7.55
N ASN A 263 4.76 -21.41 -7.06
CA ASN A 263 6.09 -21.86 -7.50
C ASN A 263 5.97 -22.47 -8.92
N GLY A 264 5.11 -21.91 -9.77
CA GLY A 264 5.23 -22.09 -11.21
C GLY A 264 6.47 -21.35 -11.69
N ASN A 265 6.98 -21.70 -12.88
CA ASN A 265 8.12 -21.05 -13.51
C ASN A 265 7.98 -19.53 -13.46
N ARG A 266 8.61 -18.89 -12.48
CA ARG A 266 8.68 -17.44 -12.40
C ARG A 266 9.61 -16.98 -13.52
N ARG A 267 9.13 -16.02 -14.31
CA ARG A 267 9.95 -15.41 -15.36
C ARG A 267 10.99 -14.48 -14.73
N LEU A 268 12.05 -14.28 -15.49
CA LEU A 268 13.04 -13.25 -15.17
C LEU A 268 12.50 -11.87 -15.58
N LEU A 269 12.94 -10.83 -14.88
CA LEU A 269 12.52 -9.45 -15.13
C LEU A 269 12.70 -9.05 -16.62
N PHE A 270 13.84 -9.41 -17.23
CA PHE A 270 14.09 -9.07 -18.63
C PHE A 270 13.07 -9.72 -19.59
N GLN A 271 12.54 -10.91 -19.27
CA GLN A 271 11.54 -11.58 -20.10
C GLN A 271 10.21 -10.84 -20.04
N LEU A 272 9.87 -10.29 -18.87
CA LEU A 272 8.70 -9.45 -18.68
C LEU A 272 8.83 -8.14 -19.46
N ILE A 273 9.96 -7.44 -19.34
CA ILE A 273 10.21 -6.17 -20.03
C ILE A 273 10.19 -6.38 -21.55
N ALA A 274 10.94 -7.36 -22.06
CA ALA A 274 10.99 -7.65 -23.49
C ALA A 274 9.60 -7.95 -24.08
N SER A 275 8.74 -8.63 -23.33
CA SER A 275 7.38 -8.96 -23.78
C SER A 275 6.43 -7.75 -23.81
N ALA A 276 6.79 -6.63 -23.17
CA ALA A 276 6.00 -5.39 -23.17
C ALA A 276 6.45 -4.40 -24.24
N GLU A 277 7.66 -4.57 -24.80
CA GLU A 277 8.18 -3.75 -25.90
C GLU A 277 7.73 -4.25 -27.30
N ASP A 278 7.21 -5.49 -27.37
CA ASP A 278 6.69 -6.16 -28.57
C ASP A 278 5.23 -5.79 -28.92
#